data_AF-A0A382UEI8-F1
#
_entry.id   AF-A0A382UEI8-F1
#
_cell.length_a   1.000
_cell.length_b   1.000
_cell.length_c   1.000
_cell.angle_alpha   90.00
_cell.angle_beta   90.00
_cell.angle_gamma   90.00
#
_symmetry.space_group_name_H-M   'P 1'
#
loop_
_entity.id
_entity.type
_entity.pdbx_description
1 polymer ?
#
loop_
_entity_poly.entity_id
_entity_poly.type
_entity_poly.pdbx_seq_one_letter_code
_entity_poly.pdbx_strand_id
1 'polypeptide(L)'
;MKITGVDVFIYKHPQHYMLRGVEETPGRIKGTDYFFEPHWRQSYSRQVESCLVKVTTDNGLEGWGEAQAPIMPEMPGTIIQRLFGPILIGRDPLEREWVYDQLYHINNVRGHGSGFAVDA
;
A
#
# COMPACT_ATOMS: atom_id res chain seq x y z
N MET A 1 20.23 -15.24 -5.33
CA MET A 1 20.21 -13.91 -4.68
C MET A 1 19.09 -13.94 -3.68
N LYS A 2 19.29 -13.58 -2.42
CA LYS A 2 18.26 -13.76 -1.37
C LYS A 2 17.82 -12.43 -0.77
N ILE A 3 16.53 -12.27 -0.52
CA ILE A 3 15.97 -11.10 0.18
C ILE A 3 16.44 -11.13 1.64
N THR A 4 16.98 -10.01 2.11
CA THR A 4 17.45 -9.80 3.49
C THR A 4 16.68 -8.71 4.22
N GLY A 5 16.00 -7.82 3.50
CA GLY A 5 15.22 -6.74 4.07
C GLY A 5 13.99 -6.40 3.24
N VAL A 6 12.91 -6.04 3.93
CA VAL A 6 11.69 -5.46 3.34
C VAL A 6 11.30 -4.28 4.21
N ASP A 7 11.56 -3.07 3.71
CA ASP A 7 11.29 -1.82 4.39
C ASP A 7 10.08 -1.12 3.77
N VAL A 8 9.27 -0.48 4.61
CA VAL A 8 8.07 0.26 4.20
C VAL A 8 8.24 1.74 4.52
N PHE A 9 7.93 2.58 3.54
CA PHE A 9 7.99 4.03 3.66
C PHE A 9 6.63 4.63 3.33
N ILE A 10 6.06 5.34 4.30
CA ILE A 10 4.81 6.07 4.11
C ILE A 10 5.15 7.46 3.60
N TYR A 11 4.66 7.77 2.40
CA TYR A 11 4.85 9.06 1.77
C TYR A 11 3.53 9.83 1.77
N LYS A 12 3.56 11.05 2.30
CA LYS A 12 2.45 12.00 2.22
C LYS A 12 2.99 13.36 1.80
N HIS A 13 2.42 13.90 0.72
CA HIS A 13 2.78 15.20 0.18
C HIS A 13 1.55 16.11 0.23
N PRO A 14 1.67 17.33 0.79
CA PRO A 14 0.55 18.25 0.96
C PRO A 14 0.17 18.92 -0.38
N GLN A 15 -0.25 18.09 -1.33
CA GLN A 15 -0.77 18.49 -2.61
C GLN A 15 -2.17 17.91 -2.76
N HIS A 16 -3.13 18.81 -2.90
CA HIS A 16 -4.51 18.44 -3.11
C HIS A 16 -4.70 18.05 -4.58
N TYR A 17 -4.96 16.78 -4.84
CA TYR A 17 -5.32 16.32 -6.18
C TYR A 17 -6.78 16.68 -6.45
N MET A 18 -7.02 17.82 -7.09
CA MET A 18 -8.37 18.29 -7.39
C MET A 18 -8.89 17.64 -8.66
N LEU A 19 -9.61 16.53 -8.50
CA LEU A 19 -10.14 15.73 -9.61
C LEU A 19 -11.08 16.53 -10.53
N ARG A 20 -11.61 17.70 -10.08
CA ARG A 20 -12.49 18.59 -10.85
C ARG A 20 -12.30 20.12 -10.66
N GLY A 21 -11.25 20.58 -9.97
CA GLY A 21 -11.01 22.02 -9.75
C GLY A 21 -11.42 22.52 -8.35
N VAL A 22 -11.29 23.84 -8.14
CA VAL A 22 -11.36 24.53 -6.83
C VAL A 22 -12.80 24.55 -6.29
N GLU A 23 -13.22 23.51 -5.60
CA GLU A 23 -14.37 23.58 -4.70
C GLU A 23 -13.89 23.42 -3.25
N GLU A 24 -14.49 24.16 -2.32
CA GLU A 24 -14.31 23.90 -0.88
C GLU A 24 -14.68 22.44 -0.65
N THR A 25 -13.80 21.61 -0.09
CA THR A 25 -14.10 20.19 0.17
C THR A 25 -15.13 20.06 1.29
N PRO A 26 -16.44 19.93 1.00
CA PRO A 26 -17.45 19.84 2.04
C PRO A 26 -17.43 18.39 2.54
N GLY A 27 -17.63 18.15 3.85
CA GLY A 27 -17.64 16.78 4.36
C GLY A 27 -16.26 16.19 4.69
N ARG A 28 -15.33 17.03 5.15
CA ARG A 28 -14.09 16.55 5.79
C ARG A 28 -14.41 15.67 6.99
N ILE A 29 -13.77 14.52 7.08
CA ILE A 29 -13.81 13.66 8.27
C ILE A 29 -13.00 14.33 9.37
N LYS A 30 -13.64 14.59 10.52
CA LYS A 30 -13.00 15.31 11.62
C LYS A 30 -11.76 14.55 12.12
N GLY A 31 -10.62 15.25 12.15
CA GLY A 31 -9.35 14.69 12.64
C GLY A 31 -8.49 13.98 11.59
N THR A 32 -8.90 13.97 10.31
CA THR A 32 -8.12 13.35 9.23
C THR A 32 -7.94 14.33 8.06
N ASP A 33 -7.18 13.93 7.05
CA ASP A 33 -7.09 14.63 5.76
C ASP A 33 -8.02 14.07 4.69
N TYR A 34 -8.95 13.22 5.10
CA TYR A 34 -9.92 12.60 4.21
C TYR A 34 -11.22 13.40 4.16
N PHE A 35 -11.85 13.43 3.00
CA PHE A 35 -13.10 14.15 2.75
C PHE A 35 -13.96 13.37 1.75
N PHE A 36 -15.26 13.70 1.69
CA PHE A 36 -16.17 13.18 0.67
C PHE A 36 -16.29 14.20 -0.46
N GLU A 37 -16.11 13.75 -1.70
CA GLU A 37 -16.42 14.57 -2.87
C GLU A 37 -17.95 14.76 -2.96
N PRO A 38 -18.49 15.97 -3.24
CA PRO A 38 -19.94 16.22 -3.20
C PRO A 38 -20.77 15.28 -4.09
N HIS A 39 -20.17 14.79 -5.17
CA HIS A 39 -20.83 13.97 -6.18
C HIS A 39 -20.66 12.47 -5.94
N TRP A 40 -19.71 12.06 -5.10
CA TRP A 40 -19.31 10.67 -4.90
C TRP A 40 -19.51 10.27 -3.44
N ARG A 41 -19.75 8.97 -3.19
CA ARG A 41 -19.99 8.46 -1.82
C ARG A 41 -18.72 7.98 -1.13
N GLN A 42 -17.60 8.00 -1.84
CA GLN A 42 -16.30 7.51 -1.40
C GLN A 42 -15.47 8.66 -0.80
N SER A 43 -14.60 8.33 0.16
CA SER A 43 -13.65 9.28 0.71
C SER A 43 -12.39 9.37 -0.14
N TYR A 44 -11.82 10.56 -0.24
CA TYR A 44 -10.57 10.87 -0.92
C TYR A 44 -9.60 11.58 0.02
N SER A 45 -8.31 11.58 -0.31
CA SER A 45 -7.31 12.38 0.41
C SER A 45 -7.14 13.76 -0.20
N ARG A 46 -6.91 14.75 0.66
CA ARG A 46 -6.44 16.08 0.28
C ARG A 46 -4.92 16.14 0.09
N GLN A 47 -4.24 15.01 0.23
CA GLN A 47 -2.81 14.84 0.05
C GLN A 47 -2.56 13.83 -1.06
N VAL A 48 -1.40 13.91 -1.70
CA VAL A 48 -0.88 12.79 -2.48
C VAL A 48 -0.26 11.83 -1.47
N GLU A 49 -0.81 10.63 -1.38
CA GLU A 49 -0.39 9.59 -0.42
C GLU A 49 0.07 8.35 -1.19
N SER A 50 1.11 7.69 -0.67
CA SER A 50 1.66 6.47 -1.27
C SER A 50 2.35 5.59 -0.22
N CYS A 51 2.34 4.27 -0.45
CA CYS A 51 3.09 3.29 0.33
C CYS A 51 4.23 2.74 -0.54
N LEU A 52 5.45 3.20 -0.27
CA LEU A 52 6.65 2.75 -0.97
C LEU A 52 7.28 1.58 -0.22
N VAL A 53 7.83 0.62 -0.98
CA VAL A 53 8.46 -0.58 -0.44
C VAL A 53 9.85 -0.70 -1.03
N LYS A 54 10.83 -0.95 -0.16
CA LYS A 54 12.19 -1.29 -0.57
C LYS A 54 12.48 -2.74 -0.20
N VAL A 55 12.97 -3.51 -1.17
CA VAL A 55 13.47 -4.86 -0.97
C VAL A 55 14.99 -4.85 -1.12
N THR A 56 15.70 -5.34 -0.11
CA THR A 56 17.16 -5.43 -0.12
C THR A 56 17.59 -6.90 -0.17
N THR A 57 18.64 -7.21 -0.92
CA THR A 57 19.17 -8.57 -1.07
C THR A 57 20.54 -8.75 -0.41
N ASP A 58 20.96 -10.00 -0.26
CA ASP A 58 22.24 -10.43 0.30
C ASP A 58 23.48 -9.95 -0.48
N ASN A 59 23.34 -9.68 -1.77
CA ASN A 59 24.38 -9.09 -2.61
C ASN A 59 24.29 -7.54 -2.71
N GLY A 60 23.45 -6.90 -1.88
CA GLY A 60 23.35 -5.45 -1.78
C GLY A 60 22.51 -4.76 -2.86
N LEU A 61 21.76 -5.50 -3.68
CA LEU A 61 20.81 -4.90 -4.60
C LEU A 61 19.57 -4.41 -3.86
N GLU A 62 19.04 -3.28 -4.31
CA GLU A 62 17.82 -2.68 -3.79
C GLU A 62 16.79 -2.55 -4.93
N GLY A 63 15.59 -3.07 -4.70
CA GLY A 63 14.44 -2.90 -5.58
C GLY A 63 13.36 -2.07 -4.89
N TRP A 64 12.74 -1.17 -5.65
CA TRP A 64 11.65 -0.32 -5.16
C TRP A 64 10.34 -0.67 -5.84
N GLY A 65 9.28 -0.71 -5.03
CA GLY A 65 7.90 -0.86 -5.48
C GLY A 65 6.98 0.14 -4.79
N GLU A 66 5.79 0.29 -5.33
CA GLU A 66 4.74 1.17 -4.81
C GLU A 66 3.43 0.40 -4.74
N ALA A 67 2.76 0.46 -3.58
CA ALA A 67 1.41 -0.04 -3.42
C ALA A 67 0.41 1.11 -3.61
N GLN A 68 -0.66 0.84 -4.35
CA GLN A 68 -1.73 1.81 -4.57
C GLN A 68 -2.44 2.08 -3.24
N ALA A 69 -2.28 3.29 -2.70
CA ALA A 69 -2.91 3.67 -1.44
C ALA A 69 -3.42 5.12 -1.47
N PRO A 70 -4.57 5.38 -2.14
CA PRO A 70 -5.12 6.73 -2.27
C PRO A 70 -5.56 7.33 -0.93
N ILE A 71 -5.86 6.47 0.05
CA ILE A 71 -6.08 6.82 1.45
C ILE A 71 -5.37 5.78 2.32
N MET A 72 -4.95 6.18 3.51
CA MET A 72 -4.40 5.27 4.53
C MET A 72 -3.25 4.36 4.03
N PRO A 73 -2.16 4.89 3.45
CA PRO A 73 -1.00 4.09 3.02
C PRO A 73 -0.36 3.26 4.14
N GLU A 74 -0.63 3.61 5.40
CA GLU A 74 -0.23 2.82 6.57
C GLU A 74 -0.87 1.42 6.59
N MET A 75 -2.05 1.24 5.98
CA MET A 75 -2.76 -0.03 5.94
C MET A 75 -2.01 -1.10 5.12
N PRO A 76 -1.72 -0.91 3.81
CA PRO A 76 -0.92 -1.86 3.06
C PRO A 76 0.49 -1.94 3.63
N GLY A 77 1.05 -0.82 4.12
CA GLY A 77 2.34 -0.80 4.80
C GLY A 77 2.41 -1.74 6.01
N THR A 78 1.36 -1.78 6.83
CA THR A 78 1.28 -2.68 7.98
C THR A 78 1.22 -4.15 7.54
N ILE A 79 0.45 -4.46 6.49
CA ILE A 79 0.35 -5.82 5.94
C ILE A 79 1.72 -6.26 5.40
N ILE A 80 2.39 -5.40 4.64
CA ILE A 80 3.70 -5.69 4.06
C ILE A 80 4.73 -5.89 5.17
N GLN A 81 4.80 -4.99 6.14
CA GLN A 81 5.81 -5.07 7.19
C GLN A 81 5.59 -6.24 8.16
N ARG A 82 4.33 -6.55 8.52
CA ARG A 82 4.03 -7.52 9.58
C ARG A 82 3.69 -8.92 9.07
N LEU A 83 3.24 -9.06 7.82
CA LEU A 83 2.83 -10.34 7.26
C LEU A 83 3.73 -10.75 6.10
N PHE A 84 3.82 -9.94 5.04
CA PHE A 84 4.50 -10.35 3.81
C PHE A 84 6.02 -10.33 3.93
N GLY A 85 6.60 -9.28 4.47
CA GLY A 85 8.04 -9.11 4.65
C GLY A 85 8.71 -10.32 5.30
N PRO A 86 8.25 -10.79 6.47
CA PRO A 86 8.80 -11.98 7.13
C PRO A 86 8.80 -13.25 6.28
N ILE A 87 7.81 -13.43 5.40
CA ILE A 87 7.70 -14.61 4.52
C ILE A 87 8.71 -14.55 3.37
N LEU A 88 9.04 -13.33 2.94
CA LEU A 88 9.93 -13.09 1.80
C LEU A 88 11.41 -13.19 2.17
N ILE A 89 11.77 -13.05 3.45
CA ILE A 89 13.17 -13.19 3.90
C ILE A 89 13.74 -14.55 3.50
N GLY A 90 14.91 -14.56 2.87
CA GLY A 90 15.59 -15.77 2.39
C GLY A 90 15.06 -16.33 1.05
N ARG A 91 14.03 -15.71 0.46
CA ARG A 91 13.53 -16.07 -0.88
C ARG A 91 14.34 -15.41 -1.98
N ASP A 92 14.37 -16.01 -3.15
CA ASP A 92 14.95 -15.35 -4.33
C ASP A 92 13.89 -14.43 -4.95
N PRO A 93 14.15 -13.12 -5.12
CA PRO A 93 13.14 -12.19 -5.62
C PRO A 93 12.71 -12.48 -7.07
N LEU A 94 13.44 -13.33 -7.80
CA LEU A 94 13.07 -13.76 -9.15
C LEU A 94 12.06 -14.92 -9.19
N GLU A 95 11.77 -15.55 -8.04
CA GLU A 95 10.72 -16.60 -7.90
C GLU A 95 9.30 -16.00 -7.91
N ARG A 96 9.01 -15.15 -8.91
CA ARG A 96 7.81 -14.29 -8.97
C ARG A 96 6.49 -15.05 -8.82
N GLU A 97 6.37 -16.20 -9.48
CA GLU A 97 5.16 -17.04 -9.39
C GLU A 97 4.96 -17.59 -7.99
N TRP A 98 6.02 -18.11 -7.37
CA TRP A 98 5.96 -18.59 -5.98
C TRP A 98 5.62 -17.44 -5.02
N VAL A 99 6.28 -16.30 -5.17
CA VAL A 99 6.02 -15.11 -4.34
C VAL A 99 4.56 -14.71 -4.44
N TYR A 100 4.03 -14.57 -5.66
CA TYR A 100 2.63 -14.21 -5.86
C TYR A 100 1.67 -15.24 -5.25
N ASP A 101 1.87 -16.53 -5.56
CA ASP A 101 1.04 -17.63 -5.09
C ASP A 101 0.96 -17.66 -3.55
N GLN A 102 2.10 -17.54 -2.88
CA GLN A 102 2.16 -17.58 -1.42
C GLN A 102 1.56 -16.35 -0.75
N LEU A 103 1.87 -15.15 -1.26
CA LEU A 103 1.30 -13.92 -0.71
C LEU A 103 -0.21 -13.82 -0.94
N TYR A 104 -0.72 -14.40 -2.02
CA TYR A 104 -2.16 -14.54 -2.23
C TYR A 104 -2.77 -15.56 -1.25
N HIS A 105 -2.22 -16.77 -1.17
CA HIS A 105 -2.81 -17.86 -0.40
C HIS A 105 -2.77 -17.68 1.12
N ILE A 106 -1.88 -16.84 1.65
CA ILE A 106 -1.84 -16.63 3.10
C ILE A 106 -3.12 -15.98 3.67
N ASN A 107 -3.84 -15.18 2.87
CA ASN A 107 -5.05 -14.48 3.34
C ASN A 107 -6.25 -14.52 2.39
N ASN A 108 -6.18 -15.24 1.26
CA ASN A 108 -7.30 -15.34 0.31
C ASN A 108 -8.62 -15.81 0.95
N VAL A 109 -8.56 -16.70 1.95
CA VAL A 109 -9.75 -17.17 2.69
C VAL A 109 -10.25 -16.19 3.77
N ARG A 110 -9.58 -15.05 3.96
CA ARG A 110 -9.84 -14.08 5.05
C ARG A 110 -10.33 -12.72 4.57
N GLY A 111 -11.11 -12.64 3.49
CA GLY A 111 -11.62 -11.38 2.96
C GLY A 111 -12.82 -11.55 2.04
N HIS A 112 -13.78 -12.40 2.44
CA HIS A 112 -14.91 -12.86 1.64
C HIS A 112 -14.50 -13.52 0.31
N GLY A 113 -14.29 -12.73 -0.75
CA GLY A 113 -14.07 -13.22 -2.11
C GLY A 113 -12.62 -13.26 -2.59
N SER A 114 -11.74 -12.39 -2.07
CA SER A 114 -10.38 -12.23 -2.60
C SER A 114 -9.28 -12.10 -1.54
N GLY A 115 -9.64 -12.02 -0.25
CA GLY A 115 -8.69 -11.66 0.81
C GLY A 115 -8.57 -10.14 0.96
N PHE A 116 -8.32 -9.67 2.19
CA PHE A 116 -8.30 -8.24 2.46
C PHE A 116 -7.11 -7.50 1.83
N ALA A 117 -6.08 -8.19 1.31
CA ALA A 117 -4.90 -7.55 0.73
C ALA A 117 -4.99 -7.27 -0.79
N VAL A 118 -6.04 -7.75 -1.48
CA VAL A 118 -6.18 -7.59 -2.93
C VAL A 118 -6.65 -6.17 -3.31
N ASP A 119 -7.17 -5.40 -2.35
CA ASP A 119 -7.61 -4.01 -2.51
C ASP A 119 -7.31 -3.15 -1.26
N ALA A 120 -6.28 -3.54 -0.48
CA ALA A 120 -5.80 -2.78 0.67
C ALA A 120 -4.63 -1.86 0.30
#